data_AF-A0A973L011-F1
#
_entry.id   AF-A0A973L011-F1
#
_cell.length_a   1.000
_cell.length_b   1.000
_cell.length_c   1.000
_cell.angle_alpha   90.00
_cell.angle_beta   90.00
_cell.angle_gamma   90.00
#
_symmetry.space_group_name_H-M   'P 1'
#
loop_
_entity.id
_entity.type
_entity.pdbx_description
1 polymer ?
#
loop_
_entity_poly.entity_id
_entity_poly.type
_entity_poly.pdbx_seq_one_letter_code
_entity_poly.pdbx_strand_id
1 'polypeptide(L)'
;LAGSLAEGLAAHLADVRRRVPGARPVLQLDEPSLAAVLHGRVRTASGYRTYRAVDRAVVEATLRELIGAAGMPVVVHTCAPEVPFGLLRAAGAAGVSFDFDLLTERDWDAVGEAAEAGTALLAGVVPGTDTALSDPAGSVSGVRALWRRLGLAPGALGSSVAVTPSCGLAGASPAYARAALVHCAKAARSLVDNPE
;
A
#
# COMPACT_ATOMS: atom_id res chain seq x y z
N LEU A 1 -4.24 -23.73 -4.01
CA LEU A 1 -4.72 -22.55 -3.26
C LEU A 1 -4.88 -21.35 -4.19
N ALA A 2 -3.81 -20.89 -4.85
CA ALA A 2 -3.83 -19.73 -5.75
C ALA A 2 -4.99 -19.77 -6.78
N GLY A 3 -5.07 -20.82 -7.61
CA GLY A 3 -6.15 -20.94 -8.60
C GLY A 3 -7.57 -20.93 -8.00
N SER A 4 -7.82 -21.63 -6.90
CA SER A 4 -9.13 -21.61 -6.24
C SER A 4 -9.48 -20.24 -5.65
N LEU A 5 -8.50 -19.52 -5.10
CA LEU A 5 -8.69 -18.16 -4.61
C LEU A 5 -8.91 -17.18 -5.78
N ALA A 6 -8.18 -17.35 -6.88
CA ALA A 6 -8.32 -16.55 -8.10
C ALA A 6 -9.72 -16.69 -8.71
N GLU A 7 -10.23 -17.93 -8.82
CA GLU A 7 -11.59 -18.20 -9.30
C GLU A 7 -12.65 -17.55 -8.39
N GLY A 8 -12.53 -17.75 -7.08
CA GLY A 8 -13.46 -17.16 -6.11
C GLY A 8 -13.42 -15.62 -6.11
N LEU A 9 -12.24 -15.04 -6.21
CA LEU A 9 -12.03 -13.60 -6.31
C LEU A 9 -12.66 -13.03 -7.58
N ALA A 10 -12.39 -13.63 -8.74
CA ALA A 10 -12.96 -13.19 -10.02
C ALA A 10 -14.50 -13.22 -9.99
N ALA A 11 -15.09 -14.29 -9.47
CA ALA A 11 -16.55 -14.41 -9.31
C ALA A 11 -17.11 -13.33 -8.37
N HIS A 12 -16.46 -13.09 -7.24
CA HIS A 12 -16.87 -12.07 -6.28
C HIS A 12 -16.80 -10.66 -6.88
N LEU A 13 -15.71 -10.32 -7.58
CA LEU A 13 -15.53 -9.01 -8.20
C LEU A 13 -16.52 -8.76 -9.34
N ALA A 14 -16.89 -9.80 -10.09
CA ALA A 14 -17.95 -9.73 -11.09
C ALA A 14 -19.33 -9.42 -10.44
N ASP A 15 -19.62 -10.01 -9.28
CA ASP A 15 -20.83 -9.72 -8.50
C ASP A 15 -20.85 -8.29 -7.99
N VAL A 16 -19.74 -7.80 -7.43
CA VAL A 16 -19.59 -6.40 -6.97
C VAL A 16 -19.84 -5.41 -8.13
N ARG A 17 -19.20 -5.62 -9.28
CA ARG A 17 -19.38 -4.77 -10.48
C ARG A 17 -20.84 -4.73 -10.95
N ARG A 18 -21.53 -5.87 -10.91
CA ARG A 18 -22.94 -5.95 -11.32
C ARG A 18 -23.86 -5.15 -10.38
N ARG A 19 -23.55 -5.11 -9.08
CA ARG A 19 -24.37 -4.45 -8.06
C ARG A 19 -24.14 -2.94 -7.95
N VAL A 20 -23.01 -2.43 -8.45
CA VAL A 20 -22.65 -1.00 -8.38
C VAL A 20 -22.37 -0.47 -9.79
N PRO A 21 -23.39 -0.37 -10.66
CA PRO A 21 -23.20 0.08 -12.04
C PRO A 21 -22.62 1.50 -12.08
N GLY A 22 -21.68 1.74 -13.00
CA GLY A 22 -20.99 3.02 -13.17
C GLY A 22 -19.78 3.22 -12.25
N ALA A 23 -19.60 2.38 -11.22
CA ALA A 23 -18.39 2.42 -10.40
C ALA A 23 -17.16 1.88 -11.15
N ARG A 24 -15.99 2.42 -10.82
CA ARG A 24 -14.68 1.91 -11.25
C ARG A 24 -13.97 1.31 -10.03
N PRO A 25 -14.26 0.05 -9.68
CA PRO A 25 -13.67 -0.56 -8.49
C PRO A 25 -12.16 -0.75 -8.65
N VAL A 26 -11.48 -0.65 -7.53
CA VAL A 26 -10.08 -1.02 -7.32
C VAL A 26 -10.07 -2.09 -6.23
N LEU A 27 -9.33 -3.16 -6.43
CA LEU A 27 -9.16 -4.19 -5.42
C LEU A 27 -7.98 -3.82 -4.52
N GLN A 28 -8.17 -3.86 -3.20
CA GLN A 28 -7.05 -3.85 -2.26
C GLN A 28 -6.82 -5.27 -1.73
N LEU A 29 -5.58 -5.76 -1.84
CA LEU A 29 -5.12 -7.00 -1.22
C LEU A 29 -4.28 -6.65 0.02
N ASP A 30 -4.76 -7.04 1.19
CA ASP A 30 -4.04 -6.81 2.45
C ASP A 30 -3.07 -7.95 2.73
N GLU A 31 -1.78 -7.67 2.66
CA GLU A 31 -0.70 -8.65 2.78
C GLU A 31 0.33 -8.27 3.88
N PRO A 32 -0.09 -8.02 5.13
CA PRO A 32 0.79 -7.57 6.22
C PRO A 32 1.85 -8.61 6.62
N SER A 33 1.67 -9.88 6.22
CA SER A 33 2.62 -10.97 6.51
C SER A 33 3.60 -11.26 5.38
N LEU A 34 3.53 -10.55 4.25
CA LEU A 34 4.30 -10.87 3.05
C LEU A 34 5.81 -10.85 3.30
N ALA A 35 6.32 -9.80 3.95
CA ALA A 35 7.74 -9.72 4.31
C ALA A 35 8.15 -10.88 5.25
N ALA A 36 7.29 -11.22 6.22
CA ALA A 36 7.55 -12.35 7.12
C ALA A 36 7.59 -13.70 6.37
N VAL A 37 6.75 -13.89 5.35
CA VAL A 37 6.76 -15.09 4.49
C VAL A 37 8.06 -15.15 3.68
N LEU A 38 8.45 -14.05 3.04
CA LEU A 38 9.68 -13.97 2.24
C LEU A 38 10.95 -14.18 3.07
N HIS A 39 10.92 -13.83 4.36
CA HIS A 39 12.07 -13.95 5.26
C HIS A 39 12.00 -15.16 6.21
N GLY A 40 10.97 -16.00 6.12
CA GLY A 40 10.84 -17.18 7.00
C GLY A 40 10.64 -16.84 8.48
N ARG A 41 9.91 -15.75 8.74
CA ARG A 41 9.64 -15.21 10.08
C ARG A 41 8.23 -15.50 10.59
N VAL A 42 7.39 -16.18 9.80
CA VAL A 42 6.05 -16.60 10.23
C VAL A 42 6.18 -17.66 11.33
N ARG A 43 5.64 -17.38 12.51
CA ARG A 43 5.70 -18.31 13.65
C ARG A 43 4.83 -19.54 13.42
N THR A 44 5.27 -20.69 13.90
CA THR A 44 4.44 -21.90 14.00
C THR A 44 3.36 -21.71 15.07
N ALA A 45 2.31 -22.54 15.04
CA ALA A 45 1.22 -22.47 16.02
C ALA A 45 1.68 -22.50 17.49
N SER A 46 2.77 -23.22 17.78
CA SER A 46 3.36 -23.28 19.13
C SER A 46 4.17 -22.04 19.52
N GLY A 47 4.45 -21.11 18.60
CA GLY A 47 5.26 -19.92 18.82
C GLY A 47 6.78 -20.15 18.92
N TYR A 48 7.24 -21.40 19.13
CA TYR A 48 8.66 -21.71 19.36
C TYR A 48 9.55 -21.76 18.12
N ARG A 49 8.97 -21.87 16.92
CA ARG A 49 9.70 -21.97 15.65
C ARG A 49 9.06 -21.05 14.60
N THR A 50 9.76 -20.87 13.49
CA THR A 50 9.19 -20.24 12.28
C THR A 50 9.14 -21.22 11.12
N TYR A 51 8.22 -20.98 10.19
CA TYR A 51 8.21 -21.65 8.90
C TYR A 51 9.39 -21.16 8.05
N ARG A 52 9.87 -22.01 7.14
CA ARG A 52 10.94 -21.63 6.20
C ARG A 52 10.47 -20.51 5.29
N ALA A 53 11.40 -19.69 4.85
CA ALA A 53 11.15 -18.71 3.81
C ALA A 53 10.58 -19.40 2.57
N VAL A 54 9.55 -18.80 1.98
CA VAL A 54 9.01 -19.24 0.71
C VAL A 54 9.86 -18.65 -0.40
N ASP A 55 10.12 -19.44 -1.44
CA ASP A 55 10.88 -18.99 -2.59
C ASP A 55 10.23 -17.75 -3.22
N ARG A 56 11.06 -16.75 -3.54
CA ARG A 56 10.60 -15.46 -4.05
C ARG A 56 9.82 -15.59 -5.36
N ALA A 57 10.24 -16.48 -6.26
CA ALA A 57 9.56 -16.69 -7.53
C ALA A 57 8.18 -17.33 -7.34
N VAL A 58 8.04 -18.20 -6.33
CA VAL A 58 6.74 -18.79 -5.98
C VAL A 58 5.78 -17.73 -5.45
N VAL A 59 6.25 -16.84 -4.56
CA VAL A 59 5.45 -15.72 -4.04
C VAL A 59 5.03 -14.79 -5.17
N GLU A 60 5.97 -14.38 -6.03
CA GLU A 60 5.68 -13.50 -7.15
C GLU A 60 4.68 -14.12 -8.14
N ALA A 61 4.88 -15.39 -8.52
CA ALA A 61 3.96 -16.10 -9.43
C ALA A 61 2.55 -16.20 -8.85
N THR A 62 2.44 -16.48 -7.55
CA THR A 62 1.14 -16.57 -6.84
C THR A 62 0.42 -15.23 -6.84
N LEU A 63 1.12 -14.14 -6.49
CA LEU A 63 0.53 -12.80 -6.50
C LEU A 63 0.15 -12.37 -7.92
N ARG A 64 0.99 -12.68 -8.91
CA ARG A 64 0.72 -12.39 -10.32
C ARG A 64 -0.54 -13.08 -10.83
N GLU A 65 -0.76 -14.34 -10.45
CA GLU A 65 -1.98 -15.08 -10.77
C GLU A 65 -3.23 -14.42 -10.17
N LEU A 66 -3.18 -14.06 -8.88
CA LEU A 66 -4.30 -13.41 -8.18
C LEU A 66 -4.61 -12.01 -8.72
N ILE A 67 -3.57 -11.20 -8.95
CA ILE A 67 -3.71 -9.86 -9.50
C ILE A 67 -4.27 -9.93 -10.93
N GLY A 68 -3.76 -10.84 -11.75
CA GLY A 68 -4.24 -11.06 -13.11
C GLY A 68 -5.71 -11.47 -13.18
N ALA A 69 -6.16 -12.30 -12.23
CA ALA A 69 -7.56 -12.75 -12.15
C ALA A 69 -8.54 -11.63 -11.76
N ALA A 70 -8.07 -10.54 -11.13
CA ALA A 70 -8.96 -9.47 -10.65
C ALA A 70 -9.65 -8.69 -11.78
N GLY A 71 -9.03 -8.59 -12.97
CA GLY A 71 -9.57 -7.86 -14.12
C GLY A 71 -9.86 -6.38 -13.83
N MET A 72 -9.16 -5.79 -12.85
CA MET A 72 -9.23 -4.40 -12.41
C MET A 72 -7.90 -4.00 -11.76
N PRO A 73 -7.62 -2.70 -11.54
CA PRO A 73 -6.43 -2.29 -10.82
C PRO A 73 -6.40 -2.90 -9.41
N VAL A 74 -5.24 -3.43 -9.03
CA VAL A 74 -5.02 -4.01 -7.69
C VAL A 74 -3.98 -3.19 -6.95
N VAL A 75 -4.31 -2.77 -5.74
CA VAL A 75 -3.40 -2.17 -4.78
C VAL A 75 -3.05 -3.23 -3.74
N VAL A 76 -1.77 -3.38 -3.39
CA VAL A 76 -1.36 -4.24 -2.29
C VAL A 76 -1.06 -3.38 -1.07
N HIS A 77 -1.71 -3.65 0.05
CA HIS A 77 -1.49 -2.96 1.31
C HIS A 77 -0.64 -3.81 2.25
N THR A 78 0.32 -3.18 2.91
CA THR A 78 1.01 -3.74 4.08
C THR A 78 1.36 -2.63 5.06
N CYS A 79 1.01 -2.81 6.33
CA CYS A 79 1.46 -1.95 7.42
C CYS A 79 2.70 -2.51 8.14
N ALA A 80 3.36 -3.52 7.55
CA ALA A 80 4.60 -4.08 8.06
C ALA A 80 5.83 -3.46 7.35
N PRO A 81 7.01 -3.44 8.01
CA PRO A 81 8.25 -2.95 7.39
C PRO A 81 8.74 -3.89 6.28
N GLU A 82 9.83 -3.50 5.60
CA GLU A 82 10.48 -4.29 4.53
C GLU A 82 9.53 -4.58 3.35
N VAL A 83 8.78 -3.56 2.91
CA VAL A 83 7.81 -3.67 1.81
C VAL A 83 8.52 -4.08 0.51
N PRO A 84 8.15 -5.22 -0.11
CA PRO A 84 8.87 -5.72 -1.28
C PRO A 84 8.37 -5.04 -2.57
N PHE A 85 8.52 -3.72 -2.69
CA PHE A 85 8.00 -2.90 -3.82
C PHE A 85 8.32 -3.50 -5.20
N GLY A 86 9.56 -3.90 -5.45
CA GLY A 86 9.96 -4.49 -6.71
C GLY A 86 9.24 -5.81 -7.04
N LEU A 87 8.96 -6.65 -6.02
CA LEU A 87 8.19 -7.89 -6.20
C LEU A 87 6.73 -7.58 -6.52
N LEU A 88 6.12 -6.65 -5.78
CA LEU A 88 4.72 -6.26 -5.97
C LEU A 88 4.50 -5.66 -7.35
N ARG A 89 5.41 -4.78 -7.79
CA ARG A 89 5.45 -4.23 -9.15
C ARG A 89 5.58 -5.34 -10.19
N ALA A 90 6.55 -6.25 -10.02
CA ALA A 90 6.76 -7.36 -10.95
C ALA A 90 5.54 -8.28 -11.05
N ALA A 91 4.83 -8.50 -9.94
CA ALA A 91 3.58 -9.25 -9.90
C ALA A 91 2.39 -8.52 -10.56
N GLY A 92 2.52 -7.23 -10.90
CA GLY A 92 1.51 -6.44 -11.61
C GLY A 92 0.63 -5.58 -10.72
N ALA A 93 1.03 -5.30 -9.46
CA ALA A 93 0.30 -4.38 -8.61
C ALA A 93 0.27 -2.98 -9.25
N ALA A 94 -0.93 -2.41 -9.38
CA ALA A 94 -1.14 -1.05 -9.90
C ALA A 94 -0.78 0.02 -8.85
N GLY A 95 -0.79 -0.35 -7.57
CA GLY A 95 -0.32 0.50 -6.49
C GLY A 95 0.11 -0.28 -5.26
N VAL A 96 0.83 0.40 -4.37
CA VAL A 96 1.27 -0.14 -3.08
C VAL A 96 0.86 0.83 -1.99
N SER A 97 0.12 0.34 -0.99
CA SER A 97 -0.20 1.08 0.23
C SER A 97 0.69 0.60 1.36
N PHE A 98 1.36 1.54 2.02
CA PHE A 98 2.35 1.22 3.03
C PHE A 98 2.37 2.27 4.14
N ASP A 99 2.79 1.84 5.32
CA ASP A 99 3.10 2.75 6.42
C ASP A 99 4.42 3.47 6.10
N PHE A 100 4.35 4.77 5.84
CA PHE A 100 5.50 5.57 5.46
C PHE A 100 6.52 5.69 6.59
N ASP A 101 6.06 5.67 7.86
CA ASP A 101 6.92 5.81 9.03
C ASP A 101 7.81 4.58 9.25
N LEU A 102 7.51 3.46 8.58
CA LEU A 102 8.31 2.23 8.62
C LEU A 102 9.37 2.15 7.51
N LEU A 103 9.39 3.12 6.58
CA LEU A 103 10.42 3.16 5.55
C LEU A 103 11.78 3.56 6.12
N THR A 104 12.82 2.92 5.60
CA THR A 104 14.21 3.23 5.91
C THR A 104 14.94 3.67 4.64
N GLU A 105 16.18 4.18 4.78
CA GLU A 105 17.00 4.54 3.61
C GLU A 105 17.21 3.36 2.64
N ARG A 106 17.09 2.12 3.11
CA ARG A 106 17.23 0.90 2.28
C ARG A 106 16.08 0.70 1.31
N ASP A 107 14.92 1.30 1.59
CA ASP A 107 13.71 1.13 0.80
C ASP A 107 13.58 2.18 -0.31
N TRP A 108 14.38 3.26 -0.24
CA TRP A 108 14.21 4.44 -1.08
C TRP A 108 14.41 4.19 -2.56
N ASP A 109 15.45 3.44 -2.94
CA ASP A 109 15.68 3.10 -4.35
C ASP A 109 14.47 2.34 -4.91
N ALA A 110 13.94 1.37 -4.16
CA ALA A 110 12.77 0.60 -4.57
C ALA A 110 11.48 1.44 -4.66
N VAL A 111 11.32 2.44 -3.79
CA VAL A 111 10.23 3.43 -3.86
C VAL A 111 10.37 4.32 -5.10
N GLY A 112 11.59 4.81 -5.38
CA GLY A 112 11.90 5.62 -6.56
C GLY A 112 11.59 4.88 -7.85
N GLU A 113 12.14 3.67 -8.00
CA GLU A 113 11.85 2.84 -9.17
C GLU A 113 10.36 2.52 -9.31
N ALA A 114 9.62 2.34 -8.21
CA ALA A 114 8.18 2.12 -8.27
C ALA A 114 7.44 3.36 -8.78
N ALA A 115 7.82 4.55 -8.29
CA ALA A 115 7.25 5.82 -8.75
C ALA A 115 7.53 6.07 -10.24
N GLU A 116 8.77 5.86 -10.69
CA GLU A 116 9.17 6.03 -12.10
C GLU A 116 8.48 5.02 -13.03
N ALA A 117 8.25 3.80 -12.55
CA ALA A 117 7.49 2.79 -13.28
C ALA A 117 5.97 3.06 -13.32
N GLY A 118 5.50 4.14 -12.68
CA GLY A 118 4.09 4.53 -12.65
C GLY A 118 3.23 3.76 -11.64
N THR A 119 3.85 3.04 -10.70
CA THR A 119 3.12 2.42 -9.59
C THR A 119 2.56 3.50 -8.67
N ALA A 120 1.26 3.47 -8.40
CA ALA A 120 0.65 4.40 -7.45
C ALA A 120 1.14 4.13 -6.02
N LEU A 121 1.63 5.16 -5.33
CA LEU A 121 2.11 5.07 -3.96
C LEU A 121 1.05 5.63 -3.00
N LEU A 122 0.43 4.76 -2.20
CA LEU A 122 -0.52 5.16 -1.17
C LEU A 122 0.26 5.28 0.15
N ALA A 123 0.79 6.48 0.40
CA ALA A 123 1.64 6.77 1.55
C ALA A 123 0.81 6.97 2.82
N GLY A 124 0.92 6.00 3.72
CA GLY A 124 0.33 6.03 5.05
C GLY A 124 1.10 6.94 5.98
N VAL A 125 0.62 8.17 6.18
CA VAL A 125 1.27 9.21 7.02
C VAL A 125 0.35 9.78 8.09
N VAL A 126 -0.86 9.22 8.21
CA VAL A 126 -1.85 9.61 9.22
C VAL A 126 -2.09 8.42 10.15
N PRO A 127 -2.00 8.58 11.48
CA PRO A 127 -2.16 7.45 12.39
C PRO A 127 -3.55 6.80 12.30
N GLY A 128 -3.60 5.47 12.37
CA GLY A 128 -4.84 4.67 12.28
C GLY A 128 -5.70 4.60 13.55
N THR A 129 -5.24 5.18 14.67
CA THR A 129 -5.95 5.18 15.98
C THR A 129 -5.91 6.56 16.61
N ASP A 130 -6.80 6.82 17.56
CA ASP A 130 -6.96 8.12 18.22
C ASP A 130 -5.65 8.66 18.78
N THR A 131 -5.25 9.81 18.24
CA THR A 131 -4.09 10.58 18.68
C THR A 131 -4.22 12.03 18.22
N ALA A 132 -3.34 12.91 18.69
CA ALA A 132 -3.25 14.25 18.15
C ALA A 132 -2.75 14.21 16.70
N LEU A 133 -3.49 14.82 15.79
CA LEU A 133 -3.06 14.99 14.40
C LEU A 133 -2.12 16.19 14.30
N SER A 134 -0.99 16.02 13.61
CA SER A 134 -0.10 17.12 13.21
C SER A 134 -0.81 18.10 12.29
N ASP A 135 -0.16 19.20 11.92
CA ASP A 135 -0.65 20.03 10.82
C ASP A 135 -0.56 19.26 9.47
N PRO A 136 -1.42 19.56 8.48
CA PRO A 136 -1.45 18.81 7.23
C PRO A 136 -0.15 18.87 6.41
N ALA A 137 0.61 19.97 6.48
CA ALA A 137 1.86 20.12 5.74
C ALA A 137 2.99 19.30 6.38
N GLY A 138 3.01 19.28 7.72
CA GLY A 138 3.90 18.47 8.54
C GLY A 138 3.74 16.97 8.27
N SER A 139 2.49 16.47 8.18
CA SER A 139 2.22 15.04 7.90
C SER A 139 2.84 14.53 6.60
N VAL A 140 3.00 15.38 5.58
CA VAL A 140 3.56 14.97 4.28
C VAL A 140 4.97 15.49 4.01
N SER A 141 5.59 16.13 5.01
CA SER A 141 6.95 16.69 4.88
C SER A 141 7.99 15.62 4.56
N GLY A 142 7.89 14.43 5.19
CA GLY A 142 8.76 13.28 4.91
C GLY A 142 8.61 12.76 3.48
N VAL A 143 7.38 12.67 2.97
CA VAL A 143 7.09 12.26 1.58
C VAL A 143 7.76 13.22 0.60
N ARG A 144 7.63 14.54 0.81
CA ARG A 144 8.31 15.55 -0.01
C ARG A 144 9.82 15.43 0.04
N ALA A 145 10.37 15.29 1.24
CA ALA A 145 11.81 15.18 1.43
C ALA A 145 12.38 13.95 0.69
N LEU A 146 11.68 12.81 0.78
CA LEU A 146 12.04 11.61 0.02
C LEU A 146 11.96 11.84 -1.49
N TRP A 147 10.85 12.39 -1.97
CA TRP A 147 10.64 12.67 -3.41
C TRP A 147 11.76 13.54 -4.00
N ARG A 148 12.14 14.61 -3.30
CA ARG A 148 13.27 15.46 -3.71
C ARG A 148 14.60 14.72 -3.63
N ARG A 149 14.84 13.94 -2.58
CA ARG A 149 16.10 13.18 -2.41
C ARG A 149 16.30 12.16 -3.52
N LEU A 150 15.20 11.57 -4.01
CA LEU A 150 15.19 10.68 -5.17
C LEU A 150 15.32 11.41 -6.52
N GLY A 151 15.30 12.75 -6.53
CA GLY A 151 15.40 13.54 -7.76
C GLY A 151 14.17 13.43 -8.68
N LEU A 152 13.03 12.97 -8.16
CA LEU A 152 11.81 12.79 -8.94
C LEU A 152 11.18 14.14 -9.29
N ALA A 153 10.56 14.22 -10.47
CA ALA A 153 9.93 15.45 -10.95
C ALA A 153 8.83 15.93 -9.97
N PRO A 154 8.88 17.17 -9.45
CA PRO A 154 7.90 17.65 -8.47
C PRO A 154 6.45 17.58 -8.97
N GLY A 155 6.24 17.86 -10.26
CA GLY A 155 4.91 17.81 -10.88
C GLY A 155 4.28 16.41 -10.95
N ALA A 156 5.08 15.34 -10.81
CA ALA A 156 4.57 13.96 -10.80
C ALA A 156 4.06 13.54 -9.42
N LEU A 157 4.41 14.25 -8.35
CA LEU A 157 4.05 13.91 -6.97
C LEU A 157 2.52 13.77 -6.78
N GLY A 158 1.75 14.71 -7.32
CA GLY A 158 0.28 14.72 -7.20
C GLY A 158 -0.43 13.65 -8.04
N SER A 159 0.23 13.12 -9.07
CA SER A 159 -0.30 12.00 -9.87
C SER A 159 0.15 10.63 -9.37
N SER A 160 1.28 10.57 -8.65
CA SER A 160 1.90 9.32 -8.21
C SER A 160 1.60 8.96 -6.77
N VAL A 161 1.31 9.94 -5.91
CA VAL A 161 1.15 9.73 -4.47
C VAL A 161 -0.26 10.07 -3.99
N ALA A 162 -0.89 9.15 -3.29
CA ALA A 162 -2.08 9.40 -2.48
C ALA A 162 -1.72 9.37 -0.99
N VAL A 163 -2.33 10.25 -0.20
CA VAL A 163 -2.17 10.29 1.26
C VAL A 163 -3.24 9.43 1.92
N THR A 164 -2.83 8.49 2.76
CA THR A 164 -3.73 7.59 3.49
C THR A 164 -3.41 7.57 4.97
N PRO A 165 -4.30 6.98 5.79
CA PRO A 165 -3.91 6.44 7.08
C PRO A 165 -2.83 5.36 6.93
N SER A 166 -2.04 5.12 7.98
CA SER A 166 -0.98 4.09 8.00
C SER A 166 -1.51 2.66 7.93
N CYS A 167 -2.74 2.44 8.41
CA CYS A 167 -3.48 1.18 8.33
C CYS A 167 -4.99 1.46 8.40
N GLY A 168 -5.82 0.42 8.48
CA GLY A 168 -7.26 0.55 8.70
C GLY A 168 -7.62 1.30 9.98
N LEU A 169 -8.76 1.98 9.97
CA LEU A 169 -9.27 2.79 11.09
C LEU A 169 -10.18 1.99 12.05
N ALA A 170 -10.09 0.66 12.05
CA ALA A 170 -10.98 -0.20 12.85
C ALA A 170 -10.80 0.01 14.37
N GLY A 171 -9.62 0.44 14.81
CA GLY A 171 -9.32 0.77 16.20
C GLY A 171 -9.61 2.22 16.60
N ALA A 172 -10.09 3.05 15.67
CA ALA A 172 -10.36 4.47 15.93
C ALA A 172 -11.81 4.73 16.35
N SER A 173 -12.02 5.80 17.11
CA SER A 173 -13.35 6.37 17.31
C SER A 173 -13.92 6.89 15.99
N PRO A 174 -15.25 6.86 15.77
CA PRO A 174 -15.85 7.41 14.55
C PRO A 174 -15.53 8.90 14.33
N ALA A 175 -15.42 9.68 15.41
CA ALA A 175 -15.03 11.09 15.35
C ALA A 175 -13.59 11.25 14.84
N TYR A 176 -12.67 10.44 15.36
CA TYR A 176 -11.29 10.43 14.88
C TYR A 176 -11.19 9.94 13.44
N ALA A 177 -11.88 8.85 13.07
CA ALA A 177 -11.86 8.33 11.71
C ALA A 177 -12.28 9.40 10.68
N ARG A 178 -13.33 10.18 10.99
CA ARG A 178 -13.73 11.32 10.17
C ARG A 178 -12.64 12.40 10.11
N ALA A 179 -12.06 12.75 11.25
CA ALA A 179 -10.99 13.75 11.32
C ALA A 179 -9.75 13.33 10.52
N ALA A 180 -9.31 12.08 10.66
CA ALA A 180 -8.18 11.50 9.95
C ALA A 180 -8.39 11.50 8.42
N LEU A 181 -9.57 11.13 7.93
CA LEU A 181 -9.88 11.16 6.49
C LEU A 181 -9.92 12.61 5.94
N VAL A 182 -10.51 13.54 6.68
CA VAL A 182 -10.47 14.98 6.33
C VAL A 182 -9.03 15.49 6.32
N HIS A 183 -8.21 15.03 7.27
CA HIS A 183 -6.80 15.36 7.37
C HIS A 183 -6.00 14.84 6.18
N CYS A 184 -6.20 13.57 5.79
CA CYS A 184 -5.58 12.99 4.58
C CYS A 184 -5.85 13.87 3.34
N ALA A 185 -7.10 14.30 3.15
CA ALA A 185 -7.47 15.16 2.02
C ALA A 185 -6.80 16.54 2.08
N LYS A 186 -6.66 17.14 3.27
CA LYS A 186 -5.93 18.42 3.47
C LYS A 186 -4.44 18.25 3.22
N ALA A 187 -3.85 17.18 3.72
CA ALA A 187 -2.44 16.87 3.58
C ALA A 187 -2.07 16.56 2.13
N ALA A 188 -2.92 15.82 1.41
CA ALA A 188 -2.77 15.59 -0.04
C ALA A 188 -2.79 16.88 -0.85
N ARG A 189 -3.67 17.85 -0.52
CA ARG A 189 -3.64 19.17 -1.15
C ARG A 189 -2.35 19.91 -0.85
N SER A 190 -1.94 19.94 0.43
CA SER A 190 -0.67 20.56 0.82
C SER A 190 0.51 19.97 0.05
N LEU A 191 0.54 18.64 -0.15
CA LEU A 191 1.57 17.91 -0.91
C LEU A 191 1.75 18.47 -2.33
N VAL A 192 0.66 18.86 -3.00
CA VAL A 192 0.66 19.36 -4.38
C VAL A 192 0.83 20.89 -4.45
N ASP A 193 0.22 21.64 -3.53
CA ASP A 193 0.18 23.11 -3.56
C ASP A 193 1.55 23.76 -3.24
N ASN A 194 2.44 23.02 -2.58
CA ASN A 194 3.82 23.47 -2.29
C ASN A 194 4.82 22.41 -2.75
N PRO A 195 5.10 22.31 -4.06
CA PRO A 195 6.04 21.33 -4.62
C PRO A 195 7.51 21.78 -4.55
N GLU A 196 7.84 22.80 -3.73
CA GLU A 196 9.19 23.40 -3.62
C GLU A 196 10.34 22.40 -3.36
#